data_AF-A0A2T5YPY5-F1
#
_entry.id   AF-A0A2T5YPY5-F1
#
_cell.length_a   1.000
_cell.length_b   1.000
_cell.length_c   1.000
_cell.angle_alpha   90.00
_cell.angle_beta   90.00
_cell.angle_gamma   90.00
#
_symmetry.space_group_name_H-M   'P 1'
#
loop_
_entity.id
_entity.type
_entity.pdbx_description
1 polymer ?
#
loop_
_entity_poly.entity_id
_entity_poly.type
_entity_poly.pdbx_seq_one_letter_code
_entity_poly.pdbx_strand_id
1 'polypeptide(L)'
;MTESESITATSHRNGYVLQASRKWLFAVAAVLLIALALCSLMRSLYFSPKAASPSYQGPLIITKGGTYSGHWESRDSEVPAVEVRTSEPVIIENSKIRGAGFLIRSKGYGANITVRNTEGYGLPPTPTSDYAKPRRFLAVDVFRNVVVENCYLENTAGIYLGVAYTGNGSPKQSIKIRYNKARNITGEVYQGLERVQFVQFNYRGQVPAAEIAWNEVINEPGASAVEDNINIYNSRGTPQSPIRIHNNYIQGAFPYPLHLTKYTGGGIITDSPGTDSLEATAYVKVYENQLVGLGNYCLGIAGGNHIEMHHNRAVVAAAFPDGKPYHFWTSGIWAKDYYKMGNTFNNSMHHNTLAVMGKNRTWRNEVFDSTFAAAAEYANHILPDSITKALEEDEYRLWQRKLQQNSIKLGPQQAL
;
A
#
# COMPACT_ATOMS: atom_id res chain seq x y z
N MET A 1 33.34 -74.25 -51.61
CA MET A 1 33.22 -74.91 -50.29
C MET A 1 31.81 -74.62 -49.83
N THR A 2 30.86 -75.52 -50.18
CA THR A 2 30.36 -76.61 -49.31
C THR A 2 29.50 -76.02 -48.20
N GLU A 3 28.22 -76.33 -47.96
CA GLU A 3 27.29 -77.42 -48.33
C GLU A 3 25.88 -76.82 -48.09
N SER A 4 24.93 -76.91 -49.01
CA SER A 4 23.84 -77.91 -49.04
C SER A 4 23.26 -78.31 -47.68
N GLU A 5 21.98 -77.98 -47.44
CA GLU A 5 20.98 -79.00 -47.12
C GLU A 5 19.55 -78.51 -47.41
N SER A 6 18.84 -79.38 -48.13
CA SER A 6 17.48 -79.29 -48.64
C SER A 6 16.47 -80.00 -47.72
N ILE A 7 15.18 -79.97 -48.13
CA ILE A 7 14.05 -80.85 -47.74
C ILE A 7 13.15 -80.19 -46.65
N THR A 8 11.82 -80.04 -46.73
CA THR A 8 10.75 -80.76 -47.46
C THR A 8 9.47 -79.91 -47.61
N ALA A 9 8.62 -80.32 -48.54
CA ALA A 9 7.31 -79.79 -48.90
C ALA A 9 6.17 -80.05 -47.89
N THR A 10 5.11 -79.22 -47.94
CA THR A 10 3.66 -79.57 -47.99
C THR A 10 2.80 -78.29 -47.78
N SER A 11 2.05 -77.83 -48.78
CA SER A 11 0.62 -78.13 -49.05
C SER A 11 -0.41 -77.42 -48.14
N HIS A 12 -1.13 -76.46 -48.75
CA HIS A 12 -2.54 -76.09 -48.54
C HIS A 12 -3.01 -75.40 -47.24
N ARG A 13 -3.41 -74.11 -47.30
CA ARG A 13 -4.80 -73.63 -47.49
C ARG A 13 -4.99 -72.13 -47.19
N ASN A 14 -5.83 -71.52 -48.02
CA ASN A 14 -6.49 -70.22 -47.93
C ASN A 14 -6.89 -69.76 -46.52
N GLY A 15 -6.81 -68.44 -46.24
CA GLY A 15 -7.68 -67.88 -45.20
C GLY A 15 -7.35 -66.55 -44.53
N TYR A 16 -6.23 -65.86 -44.79
CA TYR A 16 -5.80 -64.77 -43.88
C TYR A 16 -5.42 -63.42 -44.53
N VAL A 17 -5.88 -63.12 -45.74
CA VAL A 17 -5.60 -61.80 -46.38
C VAL A 17 -6.74 -60.78 -46.19
N LEU A 18 -7.88 -61.16 -45.59
CA LEU A 18 -9.06 -60.28 -45.43
C LEU A 18 -9.32 -59.76 -44.01
N GLN A 19 -8.43 -60.03 -43.05
CA GLN A 19 -8.55 -59.51 -41.67
C GLN A 19 -7.59 -58.36 -41.32
N ALA A 20 -6.53 -58.13 -42.10
CA ALA A 20 -5.57 -57.06 -41.83
C ALA A 20 -6.03 -55.67 -42.33
N SER A 21 -6.86 -55.61 -43.39
CA SER A 21 -7.35 -54.34 -43.95
C SER A 21 -8.51 -53.72 -43.15
N ARG A 22 -9.31 -54.53 -42.45
CA ARG A 22 -10.38 -54.01 -41.57
C ARG A 22 -9.83 -53.41 -40.26
N LYS A 23 -8.80 -54.00 -39.66
CA LYS A 23 -8.21 -53.48 -38.41
C LYS A 23 -7.49 -52.12 -38.61
N TRP A 24 -6.88 -51.89 -39.77
CA TRP A 24 -6.29 -50.60 -40.11
C TRP A 24 -7.33 -49.50 -40.38
N LEU A 25 -8.44 -49.81 -41.05
CA LEU A 25 -9.51 -48.82 -41.26
C LEU A 25 -10.22 -48.42 -39.96
N PHE A 26 -10.41 -49.33 -39.01
CA PHE A 26 -11.00 -49.00 -37.71
C PHE A 26 -10.02 -48.21 -36.81
N ALA A 27 -8.71 -48.50 -36.87
CA ALA A 27 -7.71 -47.75 -36.12
C ALA A 27 -7.53 -46.32 -36.65
N VAL A 28 -7.53 -46.12 -37.97
CA VAL A 28 -7.42 -44.78 -38.59
C VAL A 28 -8.70 -43.97 -38.37
N ALA A 29 -9.89 -44.59 -38.45
CA ALA A 29 -11.15 -43.91 -38.14
C ALA A 29 -11.27 -43.53 -36.66
N ALA A 30 -10.82 -44.38 -35.74
CA ALA A 30 -10.81 -44.08 -34.30
C ALA A 30 -9.83 -42.94 -33.95
N VAL A 31 -8.65 -42.89 -34.58
CA VAL A 31 -7.68 -41.80 -34.39
C VAL A 31 -8.19 -40.49 -35.01
N LEU A 32 -8.87 -40.52 -36.15
CA LEU A 32 -9.51 -39.32 -36.73
C LEU A 32 -10.71 -38.83 -35.91
N LEU A 33 -11.51 -39.73 -35.32
CA LEU A 33 -12.62 -39.37 -34.43
C LEU A 33 -12.12 -38.81 -33.09
N ILE A 34 -11.03 -39.35 -32.55
CA ILE A 34 -10.36 -38.80 -31.34
C ILE A 34 -9.71 -37.46 -31.65
N ALA A 35 -9.08 -37.27 -32.83
CA ALA A 35 -8.51 -36.00 -33.24
C ALA A 35 -9.58 -34.91 -33.52
N LEU A 36 -10.74 -35.29 -34.08
CA LEU A 36 -11.88 -34.39 -34.28
C LEU A 36 -12.61 -34.09 -32.97
N ALA A 37 -12.71 -35.04 -32.03
CA ALA A 37 -13.23 -34.81 -30.69
C ALA A 37 -12.28 -33.97 -29.82
N LEU A 38 -10.95 -34.13 -29.97
CA LEU A 38 -9.96 -33.24 -29.36
C LEU A 38 -9.97 -31.85 -30.00
N CYS A 39 -10.21 -31.72 -31.31
CA CYS A 39 -10.39 -30.42 -31.95
C CYS A 39 -11.72 -29.74 -31.59
N SER A 40 -12.78 -30.49 -31.29
CA SER A 40 -14.06 -29.93 -30.82
C SER A 40 -14.05 -29.61 -29.31
N LEU A 41 -13.32 -30.38 -28.49
CA LEU A 41 -13.03 -30.02 -27.10
C LEU A 41 -12.03 -28.84 -27.00
N MET A 42 -11.06 -28.71 -27.92
CA MET A 42 -10.17 -27.54 -27.97
C MET A 42 -10.85 -26.28 -28.53
N ARG A 43 -11.94 -26.41 -29.30
CA ARG A 43 -12.78 -25.26 -29.71
C ARG A 43 -13.78 -24.81 -28.66
N SER A 44 -13.92 -25.57 -27.57
CA SER A 44 -14.83 -25.25 -26.46
C SER A 44 -14.09 -24.86 -25.17
N LEU A 45 -12.75 -24.81 -25.21
CA LEU A 45 -11.94 -24.20 -24.15
C LEU A 45 -11.97 -22.69 -24.30
N TYR A 46 -13.03 -22.12 -23.73
CA TYR A 46 -13.06 -20.78 -23.13
C TYR A 46 -12.31 -19.70 -23.93
N PHE A 47 -12.99 -19.18 -24.96
CA PHE A 47 -13.27 -17.75 -24.89
C PHE A 47 -13.93 -17.51 -23.53
N SER A 48 -13.14 -17.36 -22.46
CA SER A 48 -13.56 -16.50 -21.37
C SER A 48 -13.87 -15.19 -22.08
N PRO A 49 -15.12 -14.67 -22.02
CA PRO A 49 -15.32 -13.29 -22.41
C PRO A 49 -14.25 -12.55 -21.63
N LYS A 50 -13.30 -11.93 -22.33
CA LYS A 50 -12.37 -10.96 -21.78
C LYS A 50 -13.26 -10.07 -20.94
N ALA A 51 -13.27 -10.28 -19.62
CA ALA A 51 -14.30 -9.73 -18.73
C ALA A 51 -14.40 -8.27 -19.13
N ALA A 52 -15.55 -7.89 -19.70
CA ALA A 52 -15.70 -6.58 -20.33
C ALA A 52 -15.13 -5.61 -19.31
N SER A 53 -14.06 -4.89 -19.70
CA SER A 53 -13.38 -4.01 -18.75
C SER A 53 -14.48 -3.17 -18.12
N PRO A 54 -14.59 -3.14 -16.79
CA PRO A 54 -15.74 -2.57 -16.13
C PRO A 54 -16.01 -1.19 -16.73
N SER A 55 -17.21 -1.00 -17.32
CA SER A 55 -17.54 0.27 -17.95
C SER A 55 -17.59 1.32 -16.86
N TYR A 56 -16.60 2.20 -16.83
CA TYR A 56 -16.55 3.31 -15.90
C TYR A 56 -17.63 4.33 -16.27
N GLN A 57 -18.38 4.77 -15.27
CA GLN A 57 -19.28 5.90 -15.33
C GLN A 57 -18.49 7.18 -15.07
N GLY A 58 -19.04 8.32 -15.51
CA GLY A 58 -18.45 9.63 -15.22
C GLY A 58 -18.45 9.96 -13.71
N PRO A 59 -17.96 11.17 -13.36
CA PRO A 59 -17.93 11.63 -11.99
C PRO A 59 -19.27 11.52 -11.28
N LEU A 60 -19.26 11.04 -10.03
CA LEU A 60 -20.44 10.92 -9.18
C LEU A 60 -20.44 12.04 -8.12
N ILE A 61 -21.57 12.73 -7.95
CA ILE A 61 -21.80 13.65 -6.83
C ILE A 61 -22.83 13.03 -5.88
N ILE A 62 -22.41 12.75 -4.64
CA ILE A 62 -23.25 12.19 -3.58
C ILE A 62 -23.75 13.32 -2.69
N THR A 63 -25.06 13.60 -2.71
CA THR A 63 -25.69 14.67 -1.92
C THR A 63 -26.58 14.15 -0.78
N LYS A 64 -26.73 12.84 -0.65
CA LYS A 64 -27.56 12.19 0.39
C LYS A 64 -26.83 10.99 0.97
N GLY A 65 -27.13 10.65 2.22
CA GLY A 65 -26.61 9.45 2.86
C GLY A 65 -27.09 8.18 2.14
N GLY A 66 -26.34 7.11 2.30
CA GLY A 66 -26.64 5.83 1.67
C GLY A 66 -25.40 5.01 1.34
N THR A 67 -25.64 3.85 0.74
CA THR A 67 -24.60 2.95 0.24
C THR A 67 -24.51 3.06 -1.27
N TYR A 68 -23.30 3.24 -1.78
CA TYR A 68 -22.98 3.46 -3.18
C TYR A 68 -21.96 2.41 -3.63
N SER A 69 -22.27 1.76 -4.76
CA SER A 69 -21.38 0.80 -5.42
C SER A 69 -21.33 1.09 -6.90
N GLY A 70 -20.14 1.06 -7.50
CA GLY A 70 -19.99 1.35 -8.91
C GLY A 70 -18.55 1.51 -9.37
N HIS A 71 -18.40 1.82 -10.66
CA HIS A 71 -17.12 2.12 -11.27
C HIS A 71 -17.16 3.56 -11.76
N TRP A 72 -16.36 4.45 -11.16
CA TRP A 72 -16.37 5.88 -11.49
C TRP A 72 -15.00 6.36 -11.92
N GLU A 73 -14.96 7.17 -12.98
CA GLU A 73 -13.74 7.72 -13.55
C GLU A 73 -13.84 9.23 -13.73
N SER A 74 -12.78 9.93 -13.37
CA SER A 74 -12.53 11.29 -13.85
C SER A 74 -11.17 11.37 -14.54
N ARG A 75 -11.17 11.83 -15.79
CA ARG A 75 -9.95 12.08 -16.57
C ARG A 75 -9.46 13.52 -16.47
N ASP A 76 -10.15 14.35 -15.71
CA ASP A 76 -9.82 15.75 -15.49
C ASP A 76 -9.34 15.93 -14.05
N SER A 77 -8.11 16.43 -13.86
CA SER A 77 -7.55 16.73 -12.55
C SER A 77 -8.35 17.75 -11.76
N GLU A 78 -9.17 18.59 -12.41
CA GLU A 78 -10.07 19.54 -11.77
C GLU A 78 -11.31 18.89 -11.15
N VAL A 79 -11.71 17.72 -11.65
CA VAL A 79 -12.98 17.08 -11.28
C VAL A 79 -12.69 15.81 -10.48
N PRO A 80 -13.16 15.69 -9.23
CA PRO A 80 -13.04 14.44 -8.49
C PRO A 80 -13.86 13.33 -9.14
N ALA A 81 -13.40 12.08 -9.11
CA ALA A 81 -14.20 10.95 -9.61
C ALA A 81 -15.46 10.69 -8.77
N VAL A 82 -15.37 10.92 -7.46
CA VAL A 82 -16.52 10.92 -6.53
C VAL A 82 -16.41 12.13 -5.60
N GLU A 83 -17.46 12.95 -5.56
CA GLU A 83 -17.59 14.07 -4.64
C GLU A 83 -18.72 13.86 -3.64
N VAL A 84 -18.40 13.86 -2.34
CA VAL A 84 -19.38 13.73 -1.26
C VAL A 84 -19.71 15.11 -0.70
N ARG A 85 -20.97 15.54 -0.92
CA ARG A 85 -21.53 16.84 -0.54
C ARG A 85 -22.66 16.69 0.48
N THR A 86 -22.43 15.92 1.54
CA THR A 86 -23.39 15.73 2.63
C THR A 86 -22.68 15.35 3.93
N SER A 87 -23.33 15.66 5.06
CA SER A 87 -22.91 15.20 6.40
C SER A 87 -23.57 13.88 6.81
N GLU A 88 -24.55 13.42 6.04
CA GLU A 88 -25.22 12.14 6.26
C GLU A 88 -24.22 10.97 6.07
N PRO A 89 -24.45 9.81 6.72
CA PRO A 89 -23.58 8.65 6.54
C PRO A 89 -23.53 8.18 5.08
N VAL A 90 -22.34 8.13 4.49
CA VAL A 90 -22.08 7.64 3.14
C VAL A 90 -21.15 6.44 3.20
N ILE A 91 -21.56 5.34 2.58
CA ILE A 91 -20.75 4.14 2.41
C ILE A 91 -20.47 3.98 0.92
N ILE A 92 -19.19 4.00 0.53
CA ILE A 92 -18.73 3.62 -0.80
C ILE A 92 -18.13 2.22 -0.67
N GLU A 93 -18.71 1.25 -1.35
CA GLU A 93 -18.25 -0.14 -1.23
C GLU A 93 -18.22 -0.90 -2.55
N ASN A 94 -17.40 -1.95 -2.60
CA ASN A 94 -17.31 -2.88 -3.74
C ASN A 94 -17.16 -2.13 -5.08
N SER A 95 -16.31 -1.10 -5.07
CA SER A 95 -16.23 -0.11 -6.14
C SER A 95 -14.84 -0.07 -6.79
N LYS A 96 -14.77 0.52 -7.98
CA LYS A 96 -13.50 0.83 -8.66
C LYS A 96 -13.48 2.29 -9.06
N ILE A 97 -12.47 3.04 -8.63
CA ILE A 97 -12.41 4.47 -8.81
C ILE A 97 -11.10 4.84 -9.50
N ARG A 98 -11.17 5.69 -10.51
CA ARG A 98 -9.98 6.20 -11.21
C ARG A 98 -10.04 7.71 -11.35
N GLY A 99 -8.92 8.38 -11.14
CA GLY A 99 -8.90 9.85 -11.15
C GLY A 99 -7.57 10.40 -11.66
N ALA A 100 -7.63 11.39 -12.56
CA ALA A 100 -6.48 12.24 -12.91
C ALA A 100 -6.17 13.27 -11.80
N GLY A 101 -7.18 13.61 -10.99
CA GLY A 101 -7.08 14.38 -9.74
C GLY A 101 -7.59 13.55 -8.57
N PHE A 102 -8.28 14.18 -7.61
CA PHE A 102 -8.86 13.47 -6.47
C PHE A 102 -9.78 12.30 -6.90
N LEU A 103 -9.63 11.13 -6.28
CA LEU A 103 -10.53 10.00 -6.53
C LEU A 103 -11.83 10.19 -5.74
N ILE A 104 -11.73 10.29 -4.42
CA ILE A 104 -12.85 10.60 -3.53
C ILE A 104 -12.55 11.90 -2.79
N ARG A 105 -13.48 12.85 -2.83
CA ARG A 105 -13.33 14.15 -2.15
C ARG A 105 -14.56 14.51 -1.32
N SER A 106 -14.35 15.12 -0.17
CA SER A 106 -15.39 15.89 0.54
C SER A 106 -14.79 17.20 1.08
N LYS A 107 -15.48 18.33 0.83
CA LYS A 107 -15.03 19.66 1.23
C LYS A 107 -16.10 20.44 2.00
N GLY A 108 -15.92 20.68 3.30
CA GLY A 108 -16.75 21.56 4.13
C GLY A 108 -18.05 20.96 4.69
N TYR A 109 -18.27 19.64 4.56
CA TYR A 109 -19.56 19.02 4.89
C TYR A 109 -19.60 18.26 6.22
N GLY A 110 -18.52 18.22 7.02
CA GLY A 110 -18.51 17.41 8.25
C GLY A 110 -18.73 15.94 7.95
N ALA A 111 -17.97 15.43 6.98
CA ALA A 111 -18.12 14.14 6.34
C ALA A 111 -18.21 12.95 7.32
N ASN A 112 -19.13 12.03 7.01
CA ASN A 112 -19.26 10.72 7.64
C ASN A 112 -19.12 9.65 6.55
N ILE A 113 -17.88 9.28 6.23
CA ILE A 113 -17.57 8.47 5.05
C ILE A 113 -16.96 7.15 5.49
N THR A 114 -17.51 6.06 4.97
CA THR A 114 -16.88 4.74 4.96
C THR A 114 -16.56 4.37 3.52
N VAL A 115 -15.30 4.05 3.24
CA VAL A 115 -14.85 3.47 1.97
C VAL A 115 -14.36 2.06 2.29
N ARG A 116 -14.96 1.03 1.69
CA ARG A 116 -14.54 -0.35 1.93
C ARG A 116 -14.55 -1.23 0.70
N ASN A 117 -13.71 -2.27 0.66
CA ASN A 117 -13.64 -3.21 -0.47
C ASN A 117 -13.57 -2.50 -1.83
N THR A 118 -12.78 -1.43 -1.91
CA THR A 118 -12.76 -0.52 -3.08
C THR A 118 -11.35 -0.44 -3.65
N GLU A 119 -11.25 -0.46 -4.97
CA GLU A 119 -9.99 -0.27 -5.69
C GLU A 119 -9.88 1.17 -6.22
N GLY A 120 -8.74 1.82 -6.04
CA GLY A 120 -8.43 3.16 -6.49
C GLY A 120 -7.17 3.19 -7.34
N TYR A 121 -7.25 3.77 -8.54
CA TYR A 121 -6.10 3.92 -9.44
C TYR A 121 -5.91 5.37 -9.86
N GLY A 122 -4.70 5.90 -9.73
CA GLY A 122 -4.37 7.20 -10.30
C GLY A 122 -4.22 7.13 -11.82
N LEU A 123 -4.80 8.11 -12.53
CA LEU A 123 -4.59 8.34 -13.96
C LEU A 123 -3.50 9.41 -14.18
N PRO A 124 -2.94 9.55 -15.39
CA PRO A 124 -2.05 10.67 -15.68
C PRO A 124 -2.73 12.02 -15.36
N PRO A 125 -2.06 12.95 -14.64
CA PRO A 125 -2.63 14.25 -14.31
C PRO A 125 -2.77 15.13 -15.56
N THR A 126 -3.82 15.96 -15.57
CA THR A 126 -4.10 16.96 -16.61
C THR A 126 -3.85 18.37 -16.06
N PRO A 127 -3.81 19.41 -16.91
CA PRO A 127 -3.64 20.79 -16.45
C PRO A 127 -4.61 21.15 -15.33
N THR A 128 -4.12 21.93 -14.36
CA THR A 128 -4.93 22.42 -13.23
C THR A 128 -4.85 23.94 -13.09
N SER A 129 -5.90 24.58 -12.58
CA SER A 129 -5.90 25.96 -12.10
C SER A 129 -5.71 26.05 -10.59
N ASP A 130 -5.27 27.22 -10.12
CA ASP A 130 -5.18 27.66 -8.71
C ASP A 130 -4.17 26.92 -7.83
N TYR A 131 -4.23 25.60 -7.78
CA TYR A 131 -3.35 24.74 -7.00
C TYR A 131 -3.32 23.31 -7.57
N ALA A 132 -2.23 22.61 -7.28
CA ALA A 132 -2.03 21.23 -7.71
C ALA A 132 -3.04 20.28 -7.05
N LYS A 133 -3.56 19.32 -7.82
CA LYS A 133 -4.59 18.36 -7.37
C LYS A 133 -4.01 16.95 -7.36
N PRO A 134 -3.20 16.60 -6.34
CA PRO A 134 -2.63 15.27 -6.24
C PRO A 134 -3.75 14.25 -6.14
N ARG A 135 -3.55 13.09 -6.77
CA ARG A 135 -4.56 12.04 -6.94
C ARG A 135 -4.90 11.28 -5.66
N ARG A 136 -5.28 11.99 -4.59
CA ARG A 136 -5.58 11.38 -3.30
C ARG A 136 -6.72 10.39 -3.51
N PHE A 137 -6.54 9.16 -3.02
CA PHE A 137 -7.58 8.15 -2.97
C PHE A 137 -8.80 8.69 -2.21
N LEU A 138 -8.55 9.32 -1.06
CA LEU A 138 -9.54 10.04 -0.28
C LEU A 138 -8.94 11.34 0.25
N ALA A 139 -9.61 12.47 -0.01
CA ALA A 139 -9.28 13.78 0.56
C ALA A 139 -10.51 14.37 1.26
N VAL A 140 -10.40 14.62 2.56
CA VAL A 140 -11.49 15.17 3.38
C VAL A 140 -10.93 16.30 4.25
N ASP A 141 -11.60 17.44 4.30
CA ASP A 141 -11.16 18.59 5.11
C ASP A 141 -11.92 18.72 6.44
N VAL A 142 -13.23 18.48 6.48
CA VAL A 142 -14.04 18.56 7.71
C VAL A 142 -14.79 17.26 7.85
N PHE A 143 -14.57 16.56 8.95
CA PHE A 143 -15.11 15.21 9.14
C PHE A 143 -15.54 14.94 10.57
N ARG A 144 -16.55 14.07 10.70
CA ARG A 144 -16.96 13.46 11.97
C ARG A 144 -16.56 11.99 12.07
N ASN A 145 -16.44 11.30 10.93
CA ASN A 145 -16.08 9.89 10.88
C ASN A 145 -15.47 9.56 9.51
N VAL A 146 -14.32 8.89 9.52
CA VAL A 146 -13.68 8.38 8.31
C VAL A 146 -13.23 6.95 8.54
N VAL A 147 -13.74 6.04 7.72
CA VAL A 147 -13.35 4.63 7.71
C VAL A 147 -12.86 4.29 6.30
N VAL A 148 -11.63 3.79 6.17
CA VAL A 148 -11.06 3.29 4.92
C VAL A 148 -10.51 1.90 5.17
N GLU A 149 -11.24 0.88 4.72
CA GLU A 149 -10.95 -0.51 5.08
C GLU A 149 -10.93 -1.44 3.88
N ASN A 150 -9.99 -2.38 3.84
CA ASN A 150 -9.94 -3.38 2.79
C ASN A 150 -9.92 -2.75 1.38
N CYS A 151 -9.21 -1.65 1.19
CA CYS A 151 -9.07 -0.99 -0.11
C CYS A 151 -7.74 -1.32 -0.78
N TYR A 152 -7.70 -1.18 -2.10
CA TYR A 152 -6.47 -1.25 -2.90
C TYR A 152 -6.22 0.13 -3.52
N LEU A 153 -5.01 0.66 -3.36
CA LEU A 153 -4.61 1.97 -3.88
C LEU A 153 -3.37 1.78 -4.76
N GLU A 154 -3.40 2.25 -6.01
CA GLU A 154 -2.24 2.18 -6.89
C GLU A 154 -2.02 3.49 -7.66
N ASN A 155 -0.78 4.00 -7.66
CA ASN A 155 -0.43 5.27 -8.31
C ASN A 155 -1.31 6.46 -7.87
N THR A 156 -1.86 6.37 -6.66
CA THR A 156 -2.62 7.44 -5.99
C THR A 156 -1.69 8.26 -5.09
N ALA A 157 -2.16 9.41 -4.65
CA ALA A 157 -1.49 10.21 -3.63
C ALA A 157 -1.91 9.82 -2.19
N GLY A 158 -2.55 8.67 -1.98
CA GLY A 158 -2.96 8.18 -0.66
C GLY A 158 -4.13 8.95 -0.04
N ILE A 159 -4.20 9.00 1.29
CA ILE A 159 -5.34 9.50 2.07
C ILE A 159 -4.94 10.76 2.83
N TYR A 160 -5.73 11.82 2.72
CA TYR A 160 -5.51 13.10 3.40
C TYR A 160 -6.74 13.51 4.22
N LEU A 161 -6.56 13.70 5.53
CA LEU A 161 -7.58 14.21 6.44
C LEU A 161 -7.12 15.56 7.03
N GLY A 162 -7.75 16.64 6.60
CA GLY A 162 -7.32 18.01 6.89
C GLY A 162 -8.21 18.76 7.87
N VAL A 163 -7.96 20.08 7.94
CA VAL A 163 -8.75 21.18 8.54
C VAL A 163 -9.34 20.91 9.93
N ALA A 164 -10.42 20.14 10.08
CA ALA A 164 -11.07 20.00 11.39
C ALA A 164 -11.82 18.67 11.58
N TYR A 165 -11.70 18.13 12.79
CA TYR A 165 -12.60 17.09 13.30
C TYR A 165 -13.78 17.73 14.04
N THR A 166 -15.01 17.33 13.67
CA THR A 166 -16.27 17.84 14.26
C THR A 166 -17.16 16.71 14.81
N GLY A 167 -16.58 15.54 15.07
CA GLY A 167 -17.31 14.42 15.68
C GLY A 167 -17.46 14.58 17.19
N ASN A 168 -18.19 13.65 17.79
CA ASN A 168 -18.51 13.65 19.23
C ASN A 168 -17.50 12.91 20.12
N GLY A 169 -16.34 12.51 19.57
CA GLY A 169 -15.32 11.76 20.30
C GLY A 169 -15.68 10.29 20.61
N SER A 170 -16.80 9.78 20.09
CA SER A 170 -17.14 8.36 20.27
C SER A 170 -16.34 7.46 19.31
N PRO A 171 -16.12 6.17 19.63
CA PRO A 171 -15.48 5.22 18.71
C PRO A 171 -16.21 5.01 17.36
N LYS A 172 -17.47 5.48 17.23
CA LYS A 172 -18.26 5.47 15.99
C LYS A 172 -18.06 6.73 15.14
N GLN A 173 -17.42 7.75 15.70
CA GLN A 173 -17.09 9.00 15.05
C GLN A 173 -15.60 9.25 15.23
N SER A 174 -14.80 8.49 14.51
CA SER A 174 -13.34 8.50 14.63
C SER A 174 -12.69 8.26 13.27
N ILE A 175 -11.41 7.92 13.24
CA ILE A 175 -10.66 7.59 12.04
C ILE A 175 -10.20 6.13 12.12
N LYS A 176 -10.50 5.34 11.09
CA LYS A 176 -10.00 3.97 10.94
C LYS A 176 -9.47 3.79 9.53
N ILE A 177 -8.17 3.54 9.39
CA ILE A 177 -7.53 3.24 8.11
C ILE A 177 -6.87 1.88 8.24
N ARG A 178 -7.57 0.81 7.81
CA ARG A 178 -7.17 -0.56 8.15
C ARG A 178 -7.20 -1.54 6.99
N TYR A 179 -6.33 -2.54 7.02
CA TYR A 179 -6.38 -3.68 6.09
C TYR A 179 -6.24 -3.30 4.61
N ASN A 180 -5.67 -2.13 4.31
CA ASN A 180 -5.52 -1.66 2.93
C ASN A 180 -4.22 -2.18 2.32
N LYS A 181 -4.18 -2.22 1.00
CA LYS A 181 -2.96 -2.42 0.21
C LYS A 181 -2.70 -1.17 -0.63
N ALA A 182 -1.50 -0.65 -0.57
CA ALA A 182 -1.06 0.50 -1.35
C ALA A 182 0.20 0.15 -2.15
N ARG A 183 0.19 0.47 -3.45
CA ARG A 183 1.32 0.29 -4.36
C ARG A 183 1.68 1.62 -5.01
N ASN A 184 2.94 2.01 -4.89
CA ASN A 184 3.53 3.16 -5.58
C ASN A 184 2.74 4.45 -5.35
N ILE A 185 2.71 4.91 -4.10
CA ILE A 185 2.15 6.23 -3.79
C ILE A 185 2.97 7.29 -4.53
N THR A 186 2.29 8.21 -5.21
CA THR A 186 2.93 9.21 -6.06
C THR A 186 2.30 10.58 -5.90
N GLY A 187 3.17 11.58 -5.74
CA GLY A 187 2.82 13.00 -5.71
C GLY A 187 2.90 13.66 -7.08
N GLU A 188 3.11 12.91 -8.17
CA GLU A 188 3.19 13.50 -9.51
C GLU A 188 1.90 14.24 -9.86
N VAL A 189 2.04 15.51 -10.21
CA VAL A 189 0.96 16.38 -10.67
C VAL A 189 1.32 16.91 -12.07
N TYR A 190 0.40 17.65 -12.70
CA TYR A 190 0.70 18.20 -14.01
C TYR A 190 1.91 19.12 -13.94
N GLN A 191 2.97 18.77 -14.67
CA GLN A 191 4.25 19.51 -14.72
C GLN A 191 4.92 19.72 -13.34
N GLY A 192 4.73 18.81 -12.38
CA GLY A 192 5.34 18.98 -11.07
C GLY A 192 5.19 17.81 -10.12
N LEU A 193 5.57 18.05 -8.87
CA LEU A 193 5.52 17.09 -7.79
C LEU A 193 5.00 17.76 -6.52
N GLU A 194 4.04 17.11 -5.87
CA GLU A 194 3.53 17.48 -4.55
C GLU A 194 4.04 16.53 -3.47
N ARG A 195 4.19 17.02 -2.25
CA ARG A 195 4.51 16.15 -1.11
C ARG A 195 3.27 15.41 -0.67
N VAL A 196 3.27 14.10 -0.88
CA VAL A 196 2.13 13.23 -0.57
C VAL A 196 2.53 12.08 0.32
N GLN A 197 1.52 11.41 0.88
CA GLN A 197 1.69 10.36 1.86
C GLN A 197 0.70 9.24 1.58
N PHE A 198 1.00 8.01 2.00
CA PHE A 198 -0.05 6.98 2.06
C PHE A 198 -1.16 7.44 2.99
N VAL A 199 -0.82 7.96 4.18
CA VAL A 199 -1.76 8.63 5.09
C VAL A 199 -1.16 9.91 5.63
N GLN A 200 -1.92 11.01 5.57
CA GLN A 200 -1.61 12.25 6.27
C GLN A 200 -2.81 12.74 7.08
N PHE A 201 -2.57 13.01 8.36
CA PHE A 201 -3.47 13.79 9.21
C PHE A 201 -2.94 15.21 9.31
N ASN A 202 -3.82 16.20 9.16
CA ASN A 202 -3.58 17.64 9.29
C ASN A 202 -4.85 18.38 9.70
N TYR A 203 -5.49 17.93 10.78
CA TYR A 203 -6.73 18.50 11.29
C TYR A 203 -6.54 19.14 12.66
N ARG A 204 -7.39 20.11 12.99
CA ARG A 204 -7.51 20.67 14.34
C ARG A 204 -8.50 19.87 15.18
N GLY A 205 -8.31 19.90 16.50
CA GLY A 205 -9.08 19.13 17.48
C GLY A 205 -8.44 17.79 17.86
N GLN A 206 -9.04 17.14 18.85
CA GLN A 206 -8.61 15.83 19.35
C GLN A 206 -9.52 14.73 18.82
N VAL A 207 -8.93 13.67 18.25
CA VAL A 207 -9.67 12.50 17.77
C VAL A 207 -9.32 11.30 18.63
N PRO A 208 -10.17 10.93 19.61
CA PRO A 208 -10.00 9.67 20.32
C PRO A 208 -10.28 8.48 19.39
N ALA A 209 -9.71 7.33 19.75
CA ALA A 209 -9.87 6.04 19.07
C ALA A 209 -9.40 6.01 17.59
N ALA A 210 -8.63 6.99 17.15
CA ALA A 210 -8.05 7.00 15.80
C ALA A 210 -7.03 5.87 15.62
N GLU A 211 -7.10 5.18 14.48
CA GLU A 211 -6.31 3.98 14.22
C GLU A 211 -5.88 3.88 12.75
N ILE A 212 -4.58 3.65 12.54
CA ILE A 212 -3.98 3.27 11.24
C ILE A 212 -3.31 1.92 11.44
N ALA A 213 -3.93 0.83 10.98
CA ALA A 213 -3.45 -0.50 11.33
C ALA A 213 -3.55 -1.54 10.23
N TRP A 214 -2.59 -2.48 10.22
CA TRP A 214 -2.60 -3.64 9.33
C TRP A 214 -2.66 -3.26 7.83
N ASN A 215 -2.02 -2.17 7.42
CA ASN A 215 -1.92 -1.80 6.01
C ASN A 215 -0.61 -2.35 5.40
N GLU A 216 -0.65 -2.77 4.14
CA GLU A 216 0.55 -3.02 3.31
C GLU A 216 0.80 -1.78 2.45
N VAL A 217 1.98 -1.20 2.53
CA VAL A 217 2.41 -0.10 1.64
C VAL A 217 3.73 -0.51 1.02
N ILE A 218 3.76 -0.60 -0.31
CA ILE A 218 5.00 -0.88 -1.04
C ILE A 218 5.19 0.17 -2.12
N ASN A 219 6.32 0.87 -2.04
CA ASN A 219 6.77 1.85 -3.01
C ASN A 219 8.05 1.34 -3.66
N GLU A 220 8.05 1.18 -4.97
CA GLU A 220 9.21 0.71 -5.72
C GLU A 220 10.14 1.87 -6.11
N PRO A 221 11.47 1.67 -6.09
CA PRO A 221 12.42 2.67 -6.57
C PRO A 221 12.08 3.12 -8.00
N GLY A 222 11.90 4.43 -8.19
CA GLY A 222 11.60 5.02 -9.51
C GLY A 222 10.17 4.86 -10.01
N ALA A 223 9.28 4.15 -9.28
CA ALA A 223 7.86 4.04 -9.62
C ALA A 223 6.95 4.82 -8.64
N SER A 224 7.49 5.23 -7.49
CA SER A 224 6.79 6.03 -6.49
C SER A 224 7.41 7.42 -6.36
N ALA A 225 6.60 8.38 -5.92
CA ALA A 225 7.05 9.72 -5.55
C ALA A 225 6.38 10.16 -4.23
N VAL A 226 6.43 9.26 -3.24
CA VAL A 226 5.93 9.51 -1.88
C VAL A 226 6.91 10.43 -1.14
N GLU A 227 6.39 11.33 -0.30
CA GLU A 227 7.20 11.99 0.73
C GLU A 227 7.27 11.02 1.92
N ASP A 228 6.31 11.05 2.84
CA ASP A 228 6.28 10.13 3.98
C ASP A 228 5.23 9.05 3.77
N ASN A 229 5.43 7.85 4.28
CA ASN A 229 4.36 6.85 4.20
C ASN A 229 3.20 7.24 5.14
N ILE A 230 3.49 7.53 6.42
CA ILE A 230 2.48 8.00 7.37
C ILE A 230 3.00 9.27 8.04
N ASN A 231 2.24 10.36 7.94
CA ASN A 231 2.58 11.63 8.57
C ASN A 231 1.42 12.11 9.47
N ILE A 232 1.69 12.24 10.76
CA ILE A 232 0.78 12.88 11.72
C ILE A 232 1.24 14.32 11.91
N TYR A 233 0.62 15.21 11.16
CA TYR A 233 0.98 16.62 11.10
C TYR A 233 -0.07 17.46 11.84
N ASN A 234 0.34 18.24 12.83
CA ASN A 234 -0.56 19.07 13.67
C ASN A 234 -1.86 18.38 14.09
N SER A 235 -1.80 17.11 14.48
CA SER A 235 -2.97 16.27 14.76
C SER A 235 -2.76 15.49 16.04
N ARG A 236 -3.82 15.27 16.82
CA ARG A 236 -3.68 14.68 18.16
C ARG A 236 -4.81 13.74 18.57
N GLY A 237 -4.43 12.78 19.39
CA GLY A 237 -5.36 11.98 20.17
C GLY A 237 -5.67 12.64 21.51
N THR A 238 -6.05 11.84 22.50
CA THR A 238 -6.18 12.26 23.90
C THR A 238 -5.24 11.43 24.78
N PRO A 239 -4.91 11.88 26.01
CA PRO A 239 -4.11 11.06 26.93
C PRO A 239 -4.70 9.66 27.17
N GLN A 240 -6.03 9.56 27.24
CA GLN A 240 -6.75 8.30 27.47
C GLN A 240 -6.98 7.50 26.18
N SER A 241 -6.82 8.13 25.02
CA SER A 241 -7.07 7.54 23.71
C SER A 241 -6.12 8.13 22.67
N PRO A 242 -4.83 7.74 22.71
CA PRO A 242 -3.85 8.21 21.74
C PRO A 242 -4.19 7.71 20.35
N ILE A 243 -3.72 8.41 19.31
CA ILE A 243 -3.73 7.89 17.94
C ILE A 243 -2.86 6.65 17.90
N ARG A 244 -3.39 5.53 17.40
CA ARG A 244 -2.65 4.25 17.32
C ARG A 244 -2.24 3.96 15.88
N ILE A 245 -0.95 3.75 15.65
CA ILE A 245 -0.38 3.40 14.34
C ILE A 245 0.37 2.08 14.50
N HIS A 246 -0.22 0.97 14.05
CA HIS A 246 0.37 -0.33 14.39
C HIS A 246 0.14 -1.45 13.39
N ASN A 247 1.04 -2.44 13.43
CA ASN A 247 0.96 -3.66 12.62
C ASN A 247 0.96 -3.39 11.10
N ASN A 248 1.40 -2.22 10.66
CA ASN A 248 1.55 -1.90 9.25
C ASN A 248 2.87 -2.47 8.70
N TYR A 249 2.86 -2.87 7.44
CA TYR A 249 4.07 -3.15 6.67
C TYR A 249 4.30 -2.02 5.68
N ILE A 250 5.45 -1.38 5.77
CA ILE A 250 5.83 -0.25 4.93
C ILE A 250 7.18 -0.56 4.30
N GLN A 251 7.20 -0.61 2.98
CA GLN A 251 8.41 -0.83 2.20
C GLN A 251 8.61 0.28 1.19
N GLY A 252 9.79 0.90 1.24
CA GLY A 252 10.21 1.90 0.27
C GLY A 252 9.64 3.31 0.51
N ALA A 253 10.54 4.25 0.26
CA ALA A 253 10.35 5.70 0.18
C ALA A 253 11.61 6.19 -0.53
N PHE A 254 11.49 6.64 -1.77
CA PHE A 254 12.63 6.88 -2.65
C PHE A 254 12.53 8.27 -3.30
N PRO A 255 13.66 8.92 -3.59
CA PRO A 255 13.63 10.12 -4.42
C PRO A 255 12.96 9.85 -5.76
N TYR A 256 12.24 10.85 -6.26
CA TYR A 256 11.70 10.86 -7.60
C TYR A 256 12.06 12.19 -8.28
N PRO A 257 12.78 12.18 -9.42
CA PRO A 257 13.37 11.01 -10.09
C PRO A 257 14.43 10.27 -9.26
N LEU A 258 14.63 8.97 -9.55
CA LEU A 258 15.46 8.09 -8.70
C LEU A 258 16.93 8.49 -8.61
N HIS A 259 17.48 9.29 -9.52
CA HIS A 259 18.90 9.68 -9.51
C HIS A 259 19.24 10.79 -8.51
N LEU A 260 18.25 11.38 -7.83
CA LEU A 260 18.49 12.48 -6.89
C LEU A 260 19.18 11.98 -5.62
N THR A 261 20.23 12.69 -5.21
CA THR A 261 21.01 12.36 -4.01
C THR A 261 20.43 12.93 -2.72
N LYS A 262 19.36 13.73 -2.83
CA LYS A 262 18.64 14.34 -1.71
C LYS A 262 17.19 13.88 -1.73
N TYR A 263 16.69 13.49 -0.57
CA TYR A 263 15.34 13.04 -0.37
C TYR A 263 14.94 13.28 1.09
N THR A 264 13.74 13.78 1.32
CA THR A 264 13.25 14.16 2.65
C THR A 264 12.16 13.22 3.18
N GLY A 265 11.57 12.42 2.31
CA GLY A 265 10.54 11.45 2.65
C GLY A 265 11.03 10.20 3.38
N GLY A 266 10.15 9.49 4.09
CA GLY A 266 10.51 8.31 4.87
C GLY A 266 9.33 7.43 5.30
N GLY A 267 9.48 6.77 6.45
CA GLY A 267 8.48 5.84 7.00
C GLY A 267 7.34 6.55 7.70
N ILE A 268 7.39 6.54 9.04
CA ILE A 268 6.35 7.13 9.90
C ILE A 268 6.94 8.33 10.63
N ILE A 269 6.26 9.48 10.55
CA ILE A 269 6.70 10.72 11.19
C ILE A 269 5.57 11.44 11.91
N THR A 270 5.94 12.10 13.01
CA THR A 270 5.11 13.12 13.67
C THR A 270 5.75 14.49 13.50
N ASP A 271 4.93 15.48 13.17
CA ASP A 271 5.39 16.81 12.81
C ASP A 271 4.44 17.88 13.36
N SER A 272 4.98 19.00 13.85
CA SER A 272 4.19 20.15 14.24
C SER A 272 4.99 21.45 14.26
N PRO A 273 4.88 22.31 13.22
CA PRO A 273 5.56 23.60 13.19
C PRO A 273 4.86 24.70 14.00
N GLY A 274 3.70 24.42 14.62
CA GLY A 274 2.98 25.40 15.43
C GLY A 274 3.63 25.63 16.80
N THR A 275 3.55 26.87 17.31
CA THR A 275 4.06 27.21 18.66
C THR A 275 3.12 26.81 19.79
N ASP A 276 1.84 26.58 19.51
CA ASP A 276 0.86 26.24 20.53
C ASP A 276 0.89 24.73 20.85
N SER A 277 1.33 24.41 22.06
CA SER A 277 1.32 23.04 22.58
C SER A 277 -0.07 22.41 22.66
N LEU A 278 -1.15 23.19 22.65
CA LEU A 278 -2.54 22.72 22.61
C LEU A 278 -3.02 22.36 21.19
N GLU A 279 -2.31 22.79 20.16
CA GLU A 279 -2.58 22.47 18.76
C GLU A 279 -1.49 21.60 18.13
N ALA A 280 -0.39 21.35 18.86
CA ALA A 280 0.71 20.54 18.39
C ALA A 280 0.32 19.07 18.19
N THR A 281 1.06 18.32 17.37
CA THR A 281 0.91 16.86 17.33
C THR A 281 1.15 16.27 18.72
N ALA A 282 0.20 15.46 19.21
CA ALA A 282 0.34 14.86 20.54
C ALA A 282 -0.49 13.60 20.76
N TYR A 283 -0.08 12.82 21.76
CA TYR A 283 -0.74 11.58 22.16
C TYR A 283 -0.83 10.61 20.98
N VAL A 284 0.34 10.16 20.52
CA VAL A 284 0.49 9.24 19.38
C VAL A 284 1.29 8.03 19.84
N LYS A 285 0.80 6.83 19.55
CA LYS A 285 1.51 5.57 19.76
C LYS A 285 1.78 4.89 18.42
N VAL A 286 3.04 4.66 18.11
CA VAL A 286 3.50 3.99 16.89
C VAL A 286 4.19 2.69 17.27
N TYR A 287 3.57 1.55 16.99
CA TYR A 287 4.09 0.28 17.48
C TYR A 287 3.87 -0.91 16.58
N GLU A 288 4.69 -1.95 16.71
CA GLU A 288 4.47 -3.24 16.03
C GLU A 288 4.43 -3.15 14.50
N ASN A 289 4.97 -2.07 13.92
CA ASN A 289 5.09 -1.87 12.47
C ASN A 289 6.40 -2.48 11.95
N GLN A 290 6.41 -2.88 10.68
CA GLN A 290 7.60 -3.32 9.95
C GLN A 290 7.92 -2.29 8.86
N LEU A 291 9.12 -1.71 8.95
CA LEU A 291 9.60 -0.61 8.11
C LEU A 291 10.85 -1.08 7.36
N VAL A 292 10.74 -1.24 6.04
CA VAL A 292 11.69 -2.02 5.25
C VAL A 292 12.24 -1.21 4.08
N GLY A 293 13.57 -1.19 3.94
CA GLY A 293 14.24 -0.61 2.77
C GLY A 293 13.94 0.88 2.53
N LEU A 294 13.69 1.67 3.57
CA LEU A 294 13.28 3.07 3.47
C LEU A 294 14.45 4.03 3.18
N GLY A 295 14.14 5.11 2.46
CA GLY A 295 15.00 6.29 2.35
C GLY A 295 14.76 7.28 3.50
N ASN A 296 15.74 8.16 3.70
CA ASN A 296 15.87 9.16 4.76
C ASN A 296 15.76 8.65 6.21
N TYR A 297 14.63 8.08 6.60
CA TYR A 297 14.39 7.56 7.95
C TYR A 297 13.29 6.48 7.98
N CYS A 298 13.31 5.61 8.99
CA CYS A 298 12.19 4.72 9.29
C CYS A 298 11.17 5.38 10.23
N LEU A 299 11.61 5.87 11.39
CA LEU A 299 10.77 6.51 12.39
C LEU A 299 11.31 7.90 12.73
N GLY A 300 10.43 8.91 12.76
CA GLY A 300 10.81 10.30 12.99
C GLY A 300 9.89 11.03 13.94
N ILE A 301 10.46 11.82 14.86
CA ILE A 301 9.73 12.86 15.59
C ILE A 301 10.36 14.20 15.24
N ALA A 302 9.74 14.94 14.33
CA ALA A 302 10.15 16.31 13.97
C ALA A 302 9.55 17.35 14.91
N GLY A 303 8.39 17.06 15.48
CA GLY A 303 7.71 17.92 16.43
C GLY A 303 6.58 17.20 17.14
N GLY A 304 6.13 17.75 18.27
CA GLY A 304 5.02 17.23 19.07
C GLY A 304 5.44 16.55 20.37
N ASN A 305 4.45 16.18 21.19
CA ASN A 305 4.68 15.71 22.56
C ASN A 305 3.83 14.50 22.94
N HIS A 306 4.25 13.74 23.96
CA HIS A 306 3.59 12.49 24.37
C HIS A 306 3.48 11.49 23.22
N ILE A 307 4.57 11.35 22.46
CA ILE A 307 4.70 10.43 21.34
C ILE A 307 5.55 9.23 21.79
N GLU A 308 5.01 8.03 21.60
CA GLU A 308 5.66 6.78 21.96
C GLU A 308 5.86 5.95 20.70
N MET A 309 7.11 5.67 20.32
CA MET A 309 7.43 4.79 19.18
C MET A 309 8.14 3.52 19.65
N HIS A 310 7.43 2.38 19.68
CA HIS A 310 7.95 1.17 20.33
C HIS A 310 7.65 -0.14 19.62
N HIS A 311 8.49 -1.16 19.84
CA HIS A 311 8.25 -2.51 19.28
C HIS A 311 8.08 -2.54 17.75
N ASN A 312 8.58 -1.52 17.06
CA ASN A 312 8.65 -1.53 15.60
C ASN A 312 9.91 -2.27 15.15
N ARG A 313 9.89 -2.78 13.92
CA ARG A 313 11.05 -3.40 13.28
C ARG A 313 11.47 -2.55 12.10
N ALA A 314 12.68 -2.01 12.14
CA ALA A 314 13.24 -1.18 11.07
C ALA A 314 14.45 -1.90 10.46
N VAL A 315 14.33 -2.34 9.21
CA VAL A 315 15.37 -3.12 8.51
C VAL A 315 15.66 -2.48 7.16
N VAL A 316 16.89 -1.98 6.99
CA VAL A 316 17.32 -1.26 5.78
C VAL A 316 18.74 -1.69 5.42
N ALA A 317 18.87 -2.44 4.34
CA ALA A 317 20.15 -2.86 3.76
C ALA A 317 20.85 -1.73 2.97
N ALA A 318 20.15 -0.62 2.75
CA ALA A 318 20.59 0.54 1.97
C ALA A 318 21.08 0.16 0.56
N ALA A 319 20.37 -0.78 -0.08
CA ALA A 319 20.66 -1.27 -1.42
C ALA A 319 19.38 -1.39 -2.25
N PHE A 320 19.50 -1.10 -3.54
CA PHE A 320 18.46 -1.36 -4.53
C PHE A 320 18.32 -2.86 -4.81
N PRO A 321 17.23 -3.31 -5.48
CA PRO A 321 17.06 -4.70 -5.87
C PRO A 321 18.21 -5.27 -6.73
N ASP A 322 18.90 -4.42 -7.50
CA ASP A 322 20.08 -4.81 -8.30
C ASP A 322 21.38 -4.89 -7.47
N GLY A 323 21.30 -4.70 -6.16
CA GLY A 323 22.42 -4.76 -5.22
C GLY A 323 23.24 -3.47 -5.12
N LYS A 324 22.99 -2.46 -5.96
CA LYS A 324 23.70 -1.18 -5.87
C LYS A 324 23.34 -0.44 -4.57
N PRO A 325 24.30 0.24 -3.91
CA PRO A 325 24.01 1.04 -2.73
C PRO A 325 23.06 2.21 -3.03
N TYR A 326 22.35 2.68 -2.01
CA TYR A 326 21.65 3.95 -2.07
C TYR A 326 22.65 5.11 -2.26
N HIS A 327 22.24 6.14 -2.99
CA HIS A 327 23.02 7.36 -3.19
C HIS A 327 22.44 8.57 -2.43
N PHE A 328 21.38 8.36 -1.67
CA PHE A 328 20.73 9.32 -0.76
C PHE A 328 20.80 8.82 0.68
N TRP A 329 20.56 9.70 1.65
CA TRP A 329 20.63 9.38 3.07
C TRP A 329 19.55 8.38 3.51
N THR A 330 19.84 7.55 4.52
CA THR A 330 18.85 6.72 5.22
C THR A 330 19.31 6.47 6.66
N SER A 331 18.37 6.41 7.61
CA SER A 331 18.59 6.11 9.03
C SER A 331 17.40 5.33 9.63
N GLY A 332 17.57 4.78 10.83
CA GLY A 332 16.50 4.05 11.52
C GLY A 332 15.54 5.00 12.20
N ILE A 333 15.90 5.45 13.40
CA ILE A 333 15.08 6.31 14.25
C ILE A 333 15.76 7.66 14.48
N TRP A 334 14.96 8.73 14.54
CA TRP A 334 15.42 10.04 14.96
C TRP A 334 14.31 10.83 15.66
N ALA A 335 14.70 11.67 16.61
CA ALA A 335 13.83 12.71 17.16
C ALA A 335 14.56 14.05 17.19
N LYS A 336 13.84 15.16 17.05
CA LYS A 336 14.38 16.52 17.19
C LYS A 336 13.23 17.50 17.40
N ASP A 337 13.44 18.55 18.18
CA ASP A 337 12.61 19.76 18.06
C ASP A 337 12.96 20.50 16.76
N TYR A 338 12.56 19.93 15.62
CA TYR A 338 13.04 20.35 14.29
C TYR A 338 12.70 21.81 14.01
N TYR A 339 11.51 22.24 14.44
CA TYR A 339 10.98 23.58 14.23
C TYR A 339 11.42 24.59 15.28
N LYS A 340 12.11 24.16 16.34
CA LYS A 340 12.57 25.02 17.44
C LYS A 340 11.41 25.77 18.12
N MET A 341 10.28 25.10 18.27
CA MET A 341 9.05 25.69 18.84
C MET A 341 8.90 25.40 20.33
N GLY A 342 9.77 24.56 20.92
CA GLY A 342 9.66 24.16 22.33
C GLY A 342 8.46 23.28 22.63
N ASN A 343 7.81 22.72 21.59
CA ASN A 343 6.63 21.87 21.70
C ASN A 343 6.96 20.36 21.63
N THR A 344 8.25 20.02 21.59
CA THR A 344 8.78 18.66 21.42
C THR A 344 9.33 18.10 22.72
N PHE A 345 8.51 17.39 23.49
CA PHE A 345 8.85 16.90 24.83
C PHE A 345 8.01 15.68 25.23
N ASN A 346 8.38 14.98 26.31
CA ASN A 346 7.69 13.77 26.80
C ASN A 346 7.53 12.70 25.71
N ASN A 347 8.51 12.56 24.83
CA ASN A 347 8.52 11.56 23.78
C ASN A 347 9.44 10.40 24.15
N SER A 348 9.20 9.23 23.57
CA SER A 348 10.07 8.08 23.76
C SER A 348 10.15 7.20 22.50
N MET A 349 11.31 6.57 22.32
CA MET A 349 11.57 5.59 21.26
C MET A 349 12.27 4.36 21.87
N HIS A 350 11.56 3.25 22.05
CA HIS A 350 12.08 2.11 22.82
C HIS A 350 11.62 0.75 22.36
N HIS A 351 12.34 -0.31 22.71
CA HIS A 351 11.97 -1.69 22.39
C HIS A 351 11.80 -1.98 20.89
N ASN A 352 12.30 -1.10 20.02
CA ASN A 352 12.32 -1.33 18.58
C ASN A 352 13.44 -2.31 18.22
N THR A 353 13.23 -3.12 17.19
CA THR A 353 14.27 -3.95 16.59
C THR A 353 14.85 -3.23 15.37
N LEU A 354 16.16 -2.96 15.36
CA LEU A 354 16.79 -2.10 14.36
C LEU A 354 17.93 -2.83 13.64
N ALA A 355 17.98 -2.69 12.32
CA ALA A 355 19.04 -3.20 11.45
C ALA A 355 19.18 -2.29 10.23
N VAL A 356 19.95 -1.21 10.36
CA VAL A 356 19.95 -0.13 9.35
C VAL A 356 21.37 0.20 8.94
N MET A 357 21.67 0.01 7.66
CA MET A 357 22.91 0.46 7.05
C MET A 357 22.80 1.93 6.63
N GLY A 358 23.90 2.66 6.73
CA GLY A 358 24.05 3.94 6.04
C GLY A 358 24.13 3.77 4.53
N LYS A 359 23.94 4.86 3.79
CA LYS A 359 23.80 4.86 2.31
C LYS A 359 24.92 4.13 1.54
N ASN A 360 26.18 4.26 1.97
CA ASN A 360 27.33 3.60 1.32
C ASN A 360 27.58 2.18 1.84
N ARG A 361 26.78 1.72 2.80
CA ARG A 361 26.84 0.38 3.39
C ARG A 361 28.17 0.07 4.11
N THR A 362 28.89 1.10 4.55
CA THR A 362 30.15 0.96 5.30
C THR A 362 30.03 1.31 6.79
N TRP A 363 28.84 1.74 7.23
CA TRP A 363 28.52 2.02 8.64
C TRP A 363 27.06 1.70 8.91
N ARG A 364 26.72 1.57 10.19
CA ARG A 364 25.35 1.40 10.68
C ARG A 364 24.74 2.74 11.09
N ASN A 365 23.43 2.91 10.91
CA ASN A 365 22.74 4.19 11.09
C ASN A 365 21.36 4.02 11.76
N GLU A 366 21.26 3.16 12.78
CA GLU A 366 20.01 2.84 13.45
C GLU A 366 19.43 3.98 14.26
N VAL A 367 20.26 4.70 15.02
CA VAL A 367 19.80 5.75 15.94
C VAL A 367 20.61 7.01 15.65
N PHE A 368 19.92 8.10 15.34
CA PHE A 368 20.57 9.37 15.08
C PHE A 368 20.78 10.18 16.38
N ASP A 369 21.92 10.86 16.52
CA ASP A 369 22.30 11.58 17.76
C ASP A 369 21.25 12.60 18.24
N SER A 370 20.49 13.20 17.33
CA SER A 370 19.47 14.18 17.72
C SER A 370 18.38 13.58 18.61
N THR A 371 18.19 12.25 18.54
CA THR A 371 17.13 11.53 19.26
C THR A 371 17.15 11.83 20.75
N PHE A 372 18.35 11.78 21.36
CA PHE A 372 18.53 11.95 22.80
C PHE A 372 18.15 13.34 23.32
N ALA A 373 18.06 14.34 22.44
CA ALA A 373 17.65 15.69 22.80
C ALA A 373 16.13 15.89 22.84
N ALA A 374 15.36 15.00 22.19
CA ALA A 374 13.93 15.20 21.96
C ALA A 374 13.04 14.01 22.35
N ALA A 375 13.64 12.85 22.62
CA ALA A 375 12.94 11.65 23.08
C ALA A 375 13.83 10.83 24.02
N ALA A 376 13.22 10.18 25.01
CA ALA A 376 13.87 9.13 25.77
C ALA A 376 14.08 7.90 24.89
N GLU A 377 15.32 7.49 24.70
CA GLU A 377 15.70 6.29 23.93
C GLU A 377 16.21 5.22 24.91
N TYR A 378 15.64 4.01 24.83
CA TYR A 378 16.05 2.89 25.69
C TYR A 378 15.59 1.53 25.16
N ALA A 379 16.28 0.46 25.56
CA ALA A 379 15.89 -0.93 25.30
C ALA A 379 15.62 -1.28 23.82
N ASN A 380 16.15 -0.51 22.87
CA ASN A 380 16.12 -0.90 21.46
C ASN A 380 17.10 -2.05 21.23
N HIS A 381 16.70 -3.02 20.40
CA HIS A 381 17.45 -4.22 20.09
C HIS A 381 18.05 -4.11 18.69
N ILE A 382 19.38 -4.10 18.59
CA ILE A 382 20.09 -4.04 17.31
C ILE A 382 20.32 -5.47 16.80
N LEU A 383 19.86 -5.79 15.59
CA LEU A 383 20.13 -7.08 14.97
C LEU A 383 21.59 -7.18 14.48
N PRO A 384 22.14 -8.40 14.32
CA PRO A 384 23.52 -8.63 13.90
C PRO A 384 23.91 -7.98 12.56
N ASP A 385 25.21 -7.98 12.25
CA ASP A 385 25.81 -7.20 11.14
C ASP A 385 25.46 -7.65 9.72
N SER A 386 24.86 -8.83 9.55
CA SER A 386 24.42 -9.34 8.25
C SER A 386 23.14 -8.65 7.75
N ILE A 387 23.18 -7.32 7.57
CA ILE A 387 22.05 -6.52 7.06
C ILE A 387 22.05 -6.61 5.53
N THR A 388 21.13 -7.40 4.98
CA THR A 388 21.06 -7.72 3.54
C THR A 388 19.65 -7.56 3.01
N LYS A 389 19.49 -7.58 1.68
CA LYS A 389 18.17 -7.64 1.04
C LYS A 389 17.39 -8.90 1.43
N ALA A 390 18.07 -10.02 1.69
CA ALA A 390 17.41 -11.22 2.20
C ALA A 390 16.78 -10.99 3.59
N LEU A 391 17.45 -10.22 4.46
CA LEU A 391 16.88 -9.85 5.76
C LEU A 391 15.63 -8.95 5.61
N GLU A 392 15.64 -8.02 4.65
CA GLU A 392 14.45 -7.24 4.30
C GLU A 392 13.29 -8.11 3.78
N GLU A 393 13.59 -9.11 2.95
CA GLU A 393 12.58 -10.08 2.49
C GLU A 393 12.03 -10.95 3.62
N ASP A 394 12.88 -11.33 4.58
CA ASP A 394 12.47 -12.10 5.75
C ASP A 394 11.51 -11.30 6.65
N GLU A 395 11.66 -9.98 6.74
CA GLU A 395 10.68 -9.11 7.39
C GLU A 395 9.31 -9.18 6.70
N TYR A 396 9.26 -9.15 5.37
CA TYR A 396 8.00 -9.32 4.65
C TYR A 396 7.34 -10.66 4.95
N ARG A 397 8.12 -11.75 4.91
CA ARG A 397 7.61 -13.10 5.26
C ARG A 397 7.15 -13.17 6.71
N LEU A 398 7.85 -12.52 7.64
CA LEU A 398 7.44 -12.42 9.04
C LEU A 398 6.11 -11.69 9.18
N TRP A 399 5.92 -10.59 8.45
CA TRP A 399 4.66 -9.85 8.45
C TRP A 399 3.50 -10.70 7.89
N GLN A 400 3.74 -11.40 6.79
CA GLN A 400 2.74 -12.30 6.20
C GLN A 400 2.32 -13.40 7.17
N ARG A 401 3.26 -13.98 7.95
CA ARG A 401 2.93 -14.92 9.03
C ARG A 401 2.10 -14.24 10.12
N LYS A 402 2.44 -13.00 10.50
CA LYS A 402 1.68 -12.21 11.48
C LYS A 402 0.23 -11.99 11.03
N LEU A 403 -0.02 -11.72 9.73
CA LEU A 403 -1.37 -11.64 9.17
C LEU A 403 -2.12 -12.96 9.30
N GLN A 404 -1.49 -14.07 8.89
CA GLN A 404 -2.09 -15.40 8.95
C GLN A 404 -2.46 -15.80 10.38
N GLN A 405 -1.55 -15.60 11.34
CA GLN A 405 -1.77 -15.89 12.76
C GLN A 405 -2.93 -15.09 13.37
N ASN A 406 -3.18 -13.88 12.86
CA ASN A 406 -4.25 -13.00 13.31
C ASN A 406 -5.50 -13.06 12.42
N SER A 407 -5.56 -14.00 11.45
CA SER A 407 -6.66 -14.12 10.49
C SER A 407 -6.98 -12.82 9.74
N ILE A 408 -5.97 -12.00 9.47
CA ILE A 408 -6.12 -10.72 8.78
C ILE A 408 -6.07 -10.92 7.27
N LYS A 409 -7.08 -10.38 6.58
CA LYS A 409 -7.13 -10.32 5.12
C LYS A 409 -7.01 -8.87 4.66
N LEU A 410 -6.18 -8.65 3.65
CA LEU A 410 -5.86 -7.32 3.14
C LEU A 410 -6.50 -7.05 1.78
N GLY A 411 -6.74 -5.77 1.51
CA GLY A 411 -7.31 -5.30 0.26
C GLY A 411 -8.76 -5.76 0.05
N PRO A 412 -9.33 -5.44 -1.12
CA PRO A 412 -10.71 -5.77 -1.44
C PRO A 412 -10.94 -7.27 -1.39
N GLN A 413 -11.95 -7.68 -0.61
CA GLN A 413 -12.41 -9.05 -0.59
C GLN A 413 -13.45 -9.22 -1.69
N GLN A 414 -13.38 -10.33 -2.44
CA GLN A 414 -14.46 -10.67 -3.37
C GLN A 414 -15.75 -10.83 -2.57
N ALA A 415 -16.83 -10.19 -3.03
CA ALA A 415 -18.16 -10.46 -2.52
C ALA A 415 -18.48 -11.94 -2.81
N LEU A 416 -18.75 -12.71 -1.76
CA LEU A 416 -19.22 -14.09 -1.87
C LEU A 416 -20.61 -14.14 -2.51
#